data_AF-A0A7J8H681-F1
#
_entry.id   AF-A0A7J8H681-F1
#
_cell.length_a   1.000
_cell.length_b   1.000
_cell.length_c   1.000
_cell.angle_alpha   90.00
_cell.angle_beta   90.00
_cell.angle_gamma   90.00
#
_symmetry.space_group_name_H-M   'P 1'
#
loop_
_entity.id
_entity.type
_entity.pdbx_description
1 polymer ?
#
loop_
_entity_poly.entity_id
_entity_poly.type
_entity_poly.pdbx_seq_one_letter_code
_entity_poly.pdbx_strand_id
1 'polypeptide(L)'
;MFAAKAGAKKVLGVDQSEILYQAMDIIRLNKLEDIIILIKGKIEEVHLPVEKVDVIISEWMGYFLLFESMLDSVLYAKNKYLAKGGSVYPDICTISLVAVSDANKHADRIAFWDDVYGFNMSCMKKAVIPEAVVEVLDPKTLISDPDSIKHIDCHTTSVSDLEFSSDFTLKITKTSLCT
;
A
#
# COMPACT_ATOMS: atom_id res chain seq x y z
N MET A 1 -18.20 -5.64 -6.91
CA MET A 1 -18.84 -6.91 -7.33
C MET A 1 -18.78 -7.99 -6.24
N PHE A 2 -17.63 -8.28 -5.63
CA PHE A 2 -17.55 -9.26 -4.54
C PHE A 2 -18.51 -8.97 -3.38
N ALA A 3 -18.59 -7.72 -2.91
CA ALA A 3 -19.54 -7.33 -1.85
C ALA A 3 -21.01 -7.63 -2.24
N ALA A 4 -21.41 -7.33 -3.48
CA ALA A 4 -22.76 -7.65 -3.96
C ALA A 4 -23.01 -9.16 -3.99
N LYS A 5 -22.04 -9.94 -4.47
CA LYS A 5 -22.10 -11.42 -4.46
C LYS A 5 -22.17 -12.00 -3.05
N ALA A 6 -21.53 -11.34 -2.08
CA ALA A 6 -21.59 -11.71 -0.67
C ALA A 6 -22.92 -11.33 0.03
N GLY A 7 -23.87 -10.72 -0.69
CA GLY A 7 -25.20 -10.39 -0.17
C GLY A 7 -25.37 -8.95 0.30
N ALA A 8 -24.46 -8.04 -0.07
CA ALA A 8 -24.64 -6.62 0.24
C ALA A 8 -25.92 -6.08 -0.42
N LYS A 9 -26.78 -5.41 0.37
CA LYS A 9 -28.02 -4.79 -0.09
C LYS A 9 -27.77 -3.72 -1.16
N LYS A 10 -26.70 -2.94 -0.98
CA LYS A 10 -26.26 -1.91 -1.91
C LYS A 10 -24.73 -1.79 -1.84
N VAL A 11 -24.10 -1.47 -2.95
CA VAL A 11 -22.66 -1.17 -3.02
C VAL A 11 -22.48 0.18 -3.70
N LEU A 12 -21.70 1.06 -3.09
CA LEU A 12 -21.30 2.35 -3.64
C LEU A 12 -19.80 2.28 -3.97
N GLY A 13 -19.44 2.40 -5.24
CA GLY A 13 -18.06 2.51 -5.67
C GLY A 13 -17.74 3.95 -6.04
N VAL A 14 -16.65 4.50 -5.51
CA VAL A 14 -16.19 5.87 -5.81
C VAL A 14 -14.79 5.77 -6.41
N ASP A 15 -14.60 6.38 -7.58
CA ASP A 15 -13.29 6.45 -8.23
C ASP A 15 -13.22 7.69 -9.13
N GLN A 16 -12.08 8.38 -9.15
CA GLN A 16 -11.87 9.56 -10.00
C GLN A 16 -11.55 9.18 -11.46
N SER A 17 -10.92 8.03 -11.67
CA SER A 17 -10.36 7.59 -12.94
C SER A 17 -11.42 7.34 -14.02
N GLU A 18 -10.98 7.39 -15.28
CA GLU A 18 -11.80 7.05 -16.44
C GLU A 18 -12.19 5.56 -16.47
N ILE A 19 -11.44 4.69 -15.79
CA ILE A 19 -11.72 3.25 -15.70
C ILE A 19 -13.12 2.94 -15.16
N LEU A 20 -13.70 3.89 -14.44
CA LEU A 20 -15.04 3.79 -13.88
C LEU A 20 -16.10 3.53 -14.97
N TYR A 21 -15.93 4.07 -16.18
CA TYR A 21 -16.89 3.83 -17.28
C TYR A 21 -16.85 2.37 -17.74
N GLN A 22 -15.67 1.77 -17.87
CA GLN A 22 -15.53 0.34 -18.14
C GLN A 22 -16.08 -0.49 -16.97
N ALA A 23 -15.87 -0.06 -15.72
CA ALA A 23 -16.44 -0.73 -14.56
C ALA A 23 -17.99 -0.72 -14.58
N MET A 24 -18.62 0.35 -15.06
CA MET A 24 -20.08 0.39 -15.25
C MET A 24 -20.55 -0.68 -16.25
N ASP A 25 -19.85 -0.84 -17.38
CA ASP A 25 -20.20 -1.84 -18.39
C ASP A 25 -19.99 -3.26 -17.87
N ILE A 26 -18.89 -3.51 -17.14
CA ILE A 26 -18.65 -4.79 -16.46
C ILE A 26 -19.79 -5.12 -15.49
N ILE A 27 -20.25 -4.14 -14.69
CA ILE A 27 -21.36 -4.34 -13.75
C ILE A 27 -22.64 -4.73 -14.49
N ARG A 28 -22.98 -4.06 -15.60
CA ARG A 28 -24.17 -4.35 -16.43
C ARG A 28 -24.11 -5.74 -17.06
N LEU A 29 -22.95 -6.12 -17.61
CA LEU A 29 -22.76 -7.45 -18.20
C LEU A 29 -22.95 -8.58 -17.18
N ASN A 30 -22.72 -8.27 -15.90
CA ASN A 30 -22.89 -9.20 -14.78
C ASN A 30 -24.25 -9.07 -14.07
N LYS A 31 -25.16 -8.21 -14.57
CA LYS A 31 -26.52 -8.00 -14.00
C LYS A 31 -26.48 -7.54 -12.53
N LEU A 32 -25.56 -6.64 -12.21
CA LEU A 32 -25.35 -6.12 -10.85
C LEU A 32 -25.69 -4.63 -10.71
N GLU A 33 -26.19 -3.98 -11.76
CA GLU A 33 -26.49 -2.55 -11.84
C GLU A 33 -27.56 -2.08 -10.84
N ASP A 34 -28.49 -2.95 -10.45
CA ASP A 34 -29.50 -2.63 -9.44
C ASP A 34 -28.90 -2.56 -8.03
N ILE A 35 -27.78 -3.25 -7.79
CA ILE A 35 -27.13 -3.35 -6.49
C ILE A 35 -25.96 -2.37 -6.38
N ILE A 36 -25.17 -2.23 -7.45
CA ILE A 36 -23.92 -1.46 -7.45
C ILE A 36 -24.12 -0.11 -8.16
N ILE A 37 -23.86 0.98 -7.45
CA ILE A 37 -23.81 2.33 -8.02
C ILE A 37 -22.36 2.80 -8.03
N LEU A 38 -21.89 3.28 -9.17
CA LEU A 38 -20.58 3.91 -9.31
C LEU A 38 -20.73 5.43 -9.38
N ILE A 39 -19.87 6.14 -8.65
CA ILE A 39 -19.85 7.60 -8.54
C ILE A 39 -18.45 8.07 -8.97
N LYS A 40 -18.38 8.86 -10.03
CA LYS A 40 -17.12 9.41 -10.52
C LYS A 40 -16.72 10.62 -9.70
N GLY A 41 -15.53 10.60 -9.12
CA GLY A 41 -15.02 11.70 -8.31
C GLY A 41 -14.04 11.24 -7.22
N LYS A 42 -13.41 12.20 -6.55
CA LYS A 42 -12.69 11.94 -5.29
C LYS A 42 -13.67 11.85 -4.12
N ILE A 43 -13.41 10.96 -3.16
CA ILE A 43 -14.33 10.72 -2.03
C ILE A 43 -14.53 11.98 -1.15
N GLU A 44 -13.54 12.86 -1.15
CA GLU A 44 -13.53 14.14 -0.46
C GLU A 44 -14.47 15.17 -1.09
N GLU A 45 -14.73 15.06 -2.39
CA GLU A 45 -15.46 16.03 -3.20
C GLU A 45 -16.89 15.58 -3.53
N VAL A 46 -17.13 14.27 -3.58
CA VAL A 46 -18.46 13.71 -3.91
C VAL A 46 -19.37 13.60 -2.69
N HIS A 47 -20.66 13.48 -2.97
CA HIS A 47 -21.69 13.20 -1.96
C HIS A 47 -22.30 11.83 -2.23
N LEU A 48 -22.20 10.93 -1.26
CA LEU A 48 -22.87 9.63 -1.33
C LEU A 48 -24.39 9.81 -1.19
N PRO A 49 -25.21 8.98 -1.87
CA PRO A 49 -26.67 9.01 -1.75
C PRO A 49 -27.18 8.42 -0.42
N VAL A 50 -26.33 8.34 0.60
CA VAL A 50 -26.61 7.82 1.93
C VAL A 50 -25.83 8.65 2.96
N GLU A 51 -26.38 8.76 4.18
CA GLU A 51 -25.69 9.43 5.27
C GLU A 51 -24.55 8.59 5.84
N LYS A 52 -24.77 7.28 5.97
CA LYS A 52 -23.81 6.32 6.54
C LYS A 52 -23.74 5.02 5.74
N VAL A 53 -22.59 4.34 5.86
CA VAL A 53 -22.32 3.00 5.34
C VAL A 53 -21.92 2.07 6.49
N ASP A 54 -22.27 0.79 6.37
CA ASP A 54 -21.95 -0.22 7.37
C ASP A 54 -20.50 -0.74 7.21
N VAL A 55 -20.01 -0.79 5.97
CA VAL A 55 -18.69 -1.34 5.63
C VAL A 55 -18.01 -0.47 4.59
N ILE A 56 -16.72 -0.21 4.80
CA ILE A 56 -15.82 0.38 3.80
C ILE A 56 -14.83 -0.70 3.36
N ILE A 57 -14.67 -0.86 2.03
CA ILE A 57 -13.69 -1.77 1.45
C ILE A 57 -12.86 -0.93 0.49
N SER A 58 -11.54 -0.95 0.65
CA SER A 58 -10.62 -0.23 -0.23
C SER A 58 -9.33 -1.00 -0.39
N GLU A 59 -8.87 -1.09 -1.63
CA GLU A 59 -7.48 -1.36 -1.93
C GLU A 59 -6.81 0.02 -1.99
N TRP A 60 -5.97 0.32 -1.00
CA TRP A 60 -5.36 1.63 -0.80
C TRP A 60 -3.85 1.55 -0.64
N MET A 61 -3.28 0.35 -0.59
CA MET A 61 -1.92 0.12 -0.14
C MET A 61 -0.94 0.44 -1.27
N GLY A 62 0.05 1.26 -0.94
CA GLY A 62 1.10 1.63 -1.88
C GLY A 62 2.41 0.88 -1.66
N TYR A 63 3.47 1.30 -2.35
CA TYR A 63 4.81 0.78 -2.08
C TYR A 63 5.26 1.16 -0.67
N PHE A 64 6.00 0.27 -0.01
CA PHE A 64 6.34 0.43 1.40
C PHE A 64 5.10 0.81 2.27
N LEU A 65 3.94 0.25 1.90
CA LEU A 65 2.60 0.51 2.41
C LEU A 65 2.05 1.93 2.17
N LEU A 66 2.85 2.98 2.39
CA LEU A 66 2.38 4.37 2.46
C LEU A 66 2.72 5.21 1.21
N PHE A 67 3.67 4.81 0.37
CA PHE A 67 4.05 5.56 -0.83
C PHE A 67 2.98 5.43 -1.92
N GLU A 68 2.44 6.56 -2.40
CA GLU A 68 1.27 6.62 -3.31
C GLU A 68 0.03 5.91 -2.74
N SER A 69 -0.04 5.73 -1.42
CA SER A 69 -1.22 5.15 -0.77
C SER A 69 -2.40 6.13 -0.77
N MET A 70 -3.61 5.58 -0.68
CA MET A 70 -4.86 6.34 -0.51
C MET A 70 -5.43 6.20 0.91
N LEU A 71 -4.57 5.92 1.90
CA LEU A 71 -5.01 5.70 3.28
C LEU A 71 -5.70 6.94 3.86
N ASP A 72 -5.24 8.13 3.52
CA ASP A 72 -5.87 9.40 3.86
C ASP A 72 -7.33 9.50 3.38
N SER A 73 -7.60 9.12 2.12
CA SER A 73 -8.95 9.04 1.57
C SER A 73 -9.82 8.00 2.29
N VAL A 74 -9.24 6.85 2.66
CA VAL A 74 -9.95 5.82 3.45
C VAL A 74 -10.30 6.35 4.84
N LEU A 75 -9.37 7.05 5.50
CA LEU A 75 -9.60 7.66 6.81
C LEU A 75 -10.65 8.78 6.72
N TYR A 76 -10.65 9.58 5.66
CA TYR A 76 -11.70 10.56 5.38
C TYR A 76 -13.07 9.88 5.24
N ALA A 77 -13.16 8.86 4.38
CA ALA A 77 -14.38 8.11 4.14
C ALA A 77 -14.90 7.47 5.44
N LYS A 78 -14.01 6.89 6.25
CA LYS A 78 -14.32 6.34 7.57
C LYS A 78 -14.95 7.41 8.47
N ASN A 79 -14.26 8.53 8.66
CA ASN A 79 -14.69 9.57 9.58
C ASN A 79 -16.03 10.20 9.16
N LYS A 80 -16.25 10.35 7.85
CA LYS A 80 -17.47 10.97 7.31
C LYS A 80 -18.64 9.99 7.21
N TYR A 81 -18.42 8.82 6.61
CA TYR A 81 -19.49 7.92 6.17
C TYR A 81 -19.63 6.65 6.99
N LEU A 82 -18.64 6.19 7.76
CA LEU A 82 -18.81 4.94 8.50
C LEU A 82 -19.81 5.10 9.65
N ALA A 83 -20.75 4.17 9.74
CA ALA A 83 -21.69 4.08 10.86
C ALA A 83 -20.98 3.66 12.15
N LYS A 84 -21.57 3.97 13.32
CA LYS A 84 -21.07 3.46 14.59
C LYS A 84 -21.15 1.93 14.60
N GLY A 85 -20.03 1.26 14.82
CA GLY A 85 -19.93 -0.20 14.77
C GLY A 85 -19.73 -0.77 13.36
N GLY A 86 -19.56 0.08 12.35
CA GLY A 86 -19.16 -0.36 11.01
C GLY A 86 -17.71 -0.84 10.95
N SER A 87 -17.34 -1.46 9.83
CA SER A 87 -16.01 -2.07 9.62
C SER A 87 -15.28 -1.50 8.41
N VAL A 88 -13.95 -1.47 8.47
CA VAL A 88 -13.08 -1.11 7.34
C VAL A 88 -12.29 -2.35 6.92
N TYR A 89 -12.13 -2.58 5.61
CA TYR A 89 -11.35 -3.71 5.09
C TYR A 89 -10.35 -3.27 4.01
N PRO A 90 -9.07 -3.66 4.13
CA PRO A 90 -8.45 -4.23 5.34
C PRO A 90 -8.45 -3.23 6.51
N ASP A 91 -8.49 -3.73 7.75
CA ASP A 91 -8.49 -2.93 8.98
C ASP A 91 -7.10 -2.79 9.60
N ILE A 92 -6.30 -3.85 9.59
CA ILE A 92 -4.98 -3.88 10.22
C ILE A 92 -3.89 -4.05 9.16
N CYS A 93 -2.85 -3.22 9.26
CA CYS A 93 -1.64 -3.32 8.44
C CYS A 93 -0.40 -3.15 9.33
N THR A 94 0.73 -3.72 8.89
CA THR A 94 2.00 -3.62 9.62
C THR A 94 3.16 -3.47 8.65
N ILE A 95 4.05 -2.51 8.94
CA ILE A 95 5.31 -2.32 8.22
C ILE A 95 6.41 -2.99 9.04
N SER A 96 7.21 -3.83 8.40
CA SER A 96 8.34 -4.51 9.02
C SER A 96 9.61 -4.32 8.19
N LEU A 97 10.75 -4.33 8.88
CA LEU A 97 12.07 -4.30 8.29
C LEU A 97 12.78 -5.63 8.51
N VAL A 98 13.67 -5.98 7.58
CA VAL A 98 14.55 -7.16 7.68
C VAL A 98 15.89 -6.82 7.05
N ALA A 99 16.98 -7.36 7.59
CA ALA A 99 18.31 -7.20 7.02
C ALA A 99 18.53 -8.21 5.88
N VAL A 100 19.16 -7.74 4.82
CA VAL A 100 19.43 -8.50 3.60
C VAL A 100 20.94 -8.54 3.36
N SER A 101 21.41 -9.65 2.83
CA SER A 101 22.75 -9.82 2.29
C SER A 101 22.66 -10.44 0.91
N ASP A 102 22.82 -9.62 -0.11
CA ASP A 102 22.75 -10.04 -1.51
C ASP A 102 23.93 -9.43 -2.28
N ALA A 103 25.06 -10.14 -2.23
CA ALA A 103 26.29 -9.71 -2.88
C ALA A 103 26.13 -9.53 -4.40
N ASN A 104 25.26 -10.32 -5.05
CA ASN A 104 25.03 -10.21 -6.49
C ASN A 104 24.28 -8.90 -6.80
N LYS A 105 23.19 -8.62 -6.08
CA LYS A 105 22.46 -7.35 -6.26
C LYS A 105 23.32 -6.13 -5.92
N HIS A 106 24.11 -6.22 -4.86
CA HIS A 106 25.06 -5.17 -4.51
C HIS A 106 26.09 -4.97 -5.63
N ALA A 107 26.62 -6.06 -6.22
CA ALA A 107 27.54 -5.97 -7.34
C ALA A 107 26.89 -5.27 -8.55
N ASP A 108 25.68 -5.68 -8.93
CA ASP A 108 24.98 -5.16 -10.11
C ASP A 108 24.52 -3.70 -9.97
N ARG A 109 24.18 -3.25 -8.74
CA ARG A 109 23.59 -1.92 -8.52
C ARG A 109 24.57 -0.90 -7.97
N ILE A 110 25.48 -1.34 -7.10
CA ILE A 110 26.40 -0.45 -6.38
C ILE A 110 27.80 -0.60 -6.95
N ALA A 111 28.37 -1.81 -6.94
CA ALA A 111 29.75 -2.02 -7.38
C ALA A 111 29.95 -1.80 -8.89
N PHE A 112 28.90 -1.99 -9.70
CA PHE A 112 28.91 -1.71 -11.15
C PHE A 112 29.48 -0.33 -11.48
N TRP A 113 29.17 0.69 -10.66
CA TRP A 113 29.64 2.05 -10.88
C TRP A 113 31.14 2.26 -10.63
N ASP A 114 31.84 1.32 -10.00
CA ASP A 114 33.29 1.40 -9.84
C ASP A 114 34.02 1.25 -11.18
N ASP A 115 33.45 0.44 -12.09
CA ASP A 115 34.04 0.14 -13.38
C ASP A 115 32.96 -0.16 -14.43
N VAL A 116 32.58 0.86 -15.18
CA VAL A 116 31.64 0.78 -16.30
C VAL A 116 32.45 0.70 -17.59
N TYR A 117 32.77 -0.52 -18.05
CA TYR A 117 33.56 -0.76 -19.27
C TYR A 117 34.96 -0.09 -19.28
N GLY A 118 35.64 -0.01 -18.14
CA GLY A 118 36.92 0.66 -17.95
C GLY A 118 36.79 2.11 -17.44
N PHE A 119 35.57 2.64 -17.33
CA PHE A 119 35.32 4.01 -16.86
C PHE A 119 34.88 4.01 -15.40
N ASN A 120 35.64 4.73 -14.55
CA ASN A 120 35.24 4.92 -13.16
C ASN A 120 34.08 5.93 -13.08
N MET A 121 32.90 5.45 -12.68
CA MET A 121 31.69 6.23 -12.49
C MET A 121 31.24 6.22 -11.02
N SER A 122 32.17 6.01 -10.07
CA SER A 122 31.85 5.81 -8.64
C SER A 122 31.12 6.99 -8.00
N CYS A 123 31.17 8.18 -8.59
CA CYS A 123 30.35 9.33 -8.19
C CYS A 123 28.84 9.03 -8.23
N MET A 124 28.40 8.12 -9.11
CA MET A 124 27.00 7.70 -9.23
C MET A 124 26.49 6.96 -7.99
N LYS A 125 27.37 6.32 -7.22
CA LYS A 125 26.99 5.64 -5.95
C LYS A 125 26.24 6.57 -5.00
N LYS A 126 26.61 7.86 -4.95
CA LYS A 126 25.95 8.86 -4.11
C LYS A 126 24.50 9.13 -4.51
N ALA A 127 24.18 8.96 -5.80
CA ALA A 127 22.83 9.14 -6.31
C ALA A 127 21.97 7.88 -6.14
N VAL A 128 22.54 6.69 -6.33
CA VAL A 128 21.77 5.43 -6.31
C VAL A 128 21.55 4.85 -4.91
N ILE A 129 22.46 5.06 -3.94
CA ILE A 129 22.32 4.51 -2.59
C ILE A 129 21.06 5.03 -1.85
N PRO A 130 20.72 6.34 -1.91
CA PRO A 130 19.52 6.85 -1.26
C PRO A 130 18.20 6.42 -1.93
N GLU A 131 18.24 5.92 -3.16
CA GLU A 131 17.04 5.51 -3.89
C GLU A 131 16.54 4.15 -3.40
N ALA A 132 15.29 4.11 -2.93
CA ALA A 132 14.63 2.87 -2.58
C ALA A 132 14.26 2.08 -3.85
N VAL A 133 14.41 0.76 -3.77
CA VAL A 133 14.12 -0.15 -4.88
C VAL A 133 12.98 -1.07 -4.50
N VAL A 134 12.00 -1.18 -5.39
CA VAL A 134 10.93 -2.17 -5.28
C VAL A 134 11.32 -3.43 -6.06
N GLU A 135 11.57 -4.51 -5.34
CA GLU A 135 11.93 -5.79 -5.96
C GLU A 135 11.57 -6.99 -5.09
N VAL A 136 11.51 -8.16 -5.73
CA VAL A 136 11.36 -9.44 -5.02
C VAL A 136 12.74 -9.90 -4.54
N LEU A 137 12.82 -10.27 -3.26
CA LEU A 137 14.02 -10.82 -2.65
C LEU A 137 13.98 -12.35 -2.62
N ASP A 138 15.14 -13.00 -2.78
CA ASP A 138 15.27 -14.43 -2.47
C ASP A 138 15.24 -14.61 -0.94
N PRO A 139 14.32 -15.41 -0.36
CA PRO A 139 14.28 -15.65 1.07
C PRO A 139 15.61 -16.13 1.68
N LYS A 140 16.50 -16.71 0.87
CA LYS A 140 17.85 -17.13 1.31
C LYS A 140 18.77 -15.96 1.64
N THR A 141 18.56 -14.78 1.05
CA THR A 141 19.38 -13.57 1.28
C THR A 141 18.99 -12.82 2.55
N LEU A 142 17.88 -13.19 3.20
CA LEU A 142 17.49 -12.64 4.50
C LEU A 142 18.47 -13.12 5.58
N ILE A 143 19.01 -12.18 6.36
CA ILE A 143 20.03 -12.44 7.40
C ILE A 143 19.61 -12.02 8.81
N SER A 144 18.37 -11.55 8.99
CA SER A 144 17.81 -11.28 10.32
C SER A 144 16.39 -11.81 10.46
N ASP A 145 15.93 -11.90 11.71
CA ASP A 145 14.49 -11.90 12.00
C ASP A 145 13.90 -10.52 11.60
N PRO A 146 12.64 -10.44 11.15
CA PRO A 146 11.99 -9.18 10.86
C PRO A 146 11.62 -8.45 12.16
N ASP A 147 11.63 -7.12 12.12
CA ASP A 147 11.13 -6.27 13.21
C ASP A 147 10.05 -5.31 12.70
N SER A 148 9.01 -5.12 13.51
CA SER A 148 7.85 -4.30 13.14
C SER A 148 8.08 -2.86 13.53
N ILE A 149 8.03 -1.95 12.56
CA ILE A 149 8.29 -0.51 12.77
C ILE A 149 7.02 0.34 12.79
N LYS A 150 5.90 -0.19 12.28
CA LYS A 150 4.63 0.53 12.30
C LYS A 150 3.46 -0.43 12.28
N HIS A 151 2.61 -0.34 13.28
CA HIS A 151 1.29 -0.94 13.28
C HIS A 151 0.25 0.12 12.94
N ILE A 152 -0.65 -0.21 12.01
CA ILE A 152 -1.72 0.68 11.55
C ILE A 152 -3.04 -0.05 11.74
N ASP A 153 -3.89 0.52 12.59
CA ASP A 153 -5.29 0.13 12.73
C ASP A 153 -6.15 1.22 12.11
N CYS A 154 -6.79 0.93 10.98
CA CYS A 154 -7.60 1.87 10.22
C CYS A 154 -8.77 2.43 11.05
N HIS A 155 -9.24 1.73 12.09
CA HIS A 155 -10.30 2.25 12.95
C HIS A 155 -9.83 3.40 13.83
N THR A 156 -8.61 3.31 14.37
CA THR A 156 -8.09 4.24 15.38
C THR A 156 -7.09 5.25 14.82
N THR A 157 -6.40 4.92 13.73
CA THR A 157 -5.37 5.75 13.10
C THR A 157 -5.94 7.06 12.54
N SER A 158 -5.14 8.11 12.66
CA SER A 158 -5.33 9.43 12.04
C SER A 158 -4.22 9.74 11.03
N VAL A 159 -4.42 10.73 10.18
CA VAL A 159 -3.43 11.11 9.15
C VAL A 159 -2.10 11.54 9.77
N SER A 160 -2.12 12.23 10.92
CA SER A 160 -0.90 12.64 11.64
C SER A 160 -0.09 11.46 12.17
N ASP A 161 -0.71 10.29 12.38
CA ASP A 161 0.02 9.10 12.82
C ASP A 161 0.84 8.47 11.70
N LEU A 162 0.63 8.87 10.44
CA LEU A 162 1.34 8.33 9.27
C LEU A 162 2.72 8.94 9.08
N GLU A 163 3.00 10.08 9.73
CA GLU A 163 4.34 10.65 9.85
C GLU A 163 4.94 10.17 11.17
N PHE A 164 5.94 9.27 11.10
CA PHE A 164 6.47 8.62 12.30
C PHE A 164 7.97 8.37 12.23
N SER A 165 8.55 8.22 13.43
CA SER A 165 9.86 7.63 13.66
C SER A 165 9.67 6.41 14.56
N SER A 166 10.45 5.35 14.33
CA SER A 166 10.42 4.14 15.15
C SER A 166 11.83 3.62 15.35
N ASP A 167 12.13 3.24 16.59
CA ASP A 167 13.29 2.40 16.87
C ASP A 167 13.03 0.99 16.33
N PHE A 168 14.09 0.29 15.93
CA PHE A 168 14.02 -1.09 15.48
C PHE A 168 15.30 -1.86 15.87
N THR A 169 15.19 -3.17 16.05
CA THR A 169 16.30 -4.08 16.36
C THR A 169 16.21 -5.33 15.51
N LEU A 170 17.22 -5.52 14.64
CA LEU A 170 17.31 -6.70 13.78
C LEU A 170 18.23 -7.75 14.39
N LYS A 171 17.65 -8.88 14.81
CA LYS A 171 18.43 -10.01 15.31
C LYS A 171 19.03 -10.79 14.14
N ILE A 172 20.36 -10.72 13.98
CA ILE A 172 21.07 -11.42 12.91
C ILE A 172 21.01 -12.94 13.12
N THR A 173 20.58 -13.67 12.09
CA THR A 173 20.41 -15.13 12.08
C THR A 173 21.45 -15.86 11.23
N LYS A 174 22.21 -15.13 10.40
CA LYS A 174 23.26 -15.68 9.54
C LYS A 174 24.49 -14.77 9.55
N THR A 175 25.68 -15.35 9.63
CA THR A 175 26.94 -14.61 9.43
C THR A 175 27.11 -14.28 7.94
N SER A 176 26.98 -13.01 7.58
CA SER A 176 27.23 -12.51 6.22
C SER A 176 27.60 -11.03 6.25
N LEU A 177 28.06 -10.49 5.11
CA LEU A 177 28.18 -9.04 4.92
C LEU A 177 26.77 -8.44 4.76
N CYS A 178 26.41 -7.48 5.61
CA CYS A 178 25.24 -6.65 5.35
C CYS A 178 25.57 -5.78 4.13
N THR A 179 24.78 -5.91 3.08
CA THR A 179 24.96 -5.20 1.80
C THR A 179 23.81 -4.26 1.56
#